data_AF-A0A8H4LYM5-F1
#
_entry.id   AF-A0A8H4LYM5-F1
#
_cell.length_a   1.000
_cell.length_b   1.000
_cell.length_c   1.000
_cell.angle_alpha   90.00
_cell.angle_beta   90.00
_cell.angle_gamma   90.00
#
_symmetry.space_group_name_H-M   'P 1'
#
loop_
_entity.id
_entity.type
_entity.pdbx_description
1 polymer ?
#
loop_
_entity_poly.entity_id
_entity_poly.type
_entity_poly.pdbx_seq_one_letter_code
_entity_poly.pdbx_strand_id
1 'polypeptide(L)'
;MAEIRRNNLKEGLQALWKRRNKSDKMRNHRVSSKFEEHRRAAEAPEREDERLTRTTVLDAILDTKVYPDPDRFSRADRSRTKVLARESAKREARRDALMELYISASNFIVQESELKSEIDRIFHDDYFSMQSRANNRYGTTGNIWGIYGKPPSVANMLEATSSSSTKLMAYYETEYDRSVNRHKKIAENLTGGKMI
;
A
#
# COMPACT_ATOMS: atom_id res chain seq x y z
N MET A 1 16.11 -86.24 -38.43
CA MET A 1 15.20 -85.09 -38.24
C MET A 1 15.80 -83.92 -37.45
N ALA A 2 16.46 -84.15 -36.29
CA ALA A 2 17.01 -83.05 -35.48
C ALA A 2 18.11 -82.22 -36.20
N GLU A 3 18.93 -82.87 -37.02
CA GLU A 3 20.01 -82.24 -37.76
C GLU A 3 19.51 -81.29 -38.86
N ILE A 4 18.46 -81.71 -39.58
CA ILE A 4 17.75 -80.86 -40.57
C ILE A 4 17.18 -79.62 -39.89
N ARG A 5 16.60 -79.75 -38.69
CA ARG A 5 16.08 -78.61 -37.92
C ARG A 5 17.20 -77.65 -37.50
N ARG A 6 18.37 -78.15 -37.08
CA ARG A 6 19.53 -77.32 -36.71
C ARG A 6 20.09 -76.54 -37.90
N ASN A 7 20.20 -77.18 -39.06
CA ASN A 7 20.68 -76.52 -40.28
C ASN A 7 19.70 -75.43 -40.75
N ASN A 8 18.41 -75.75 -40.82
CA ASN A 8 17.37 -74.78 -41.19
C ASN A 8 17.31 -73.60 -40.21
N LEU A 9 17.47 -73.85 -38.90
CA LEU A 9 17.50 -72.78 -37.89
C LEU A 9 18.73 -71.88 -38.07
N LYS A 10 19.91 -72.46 -38.29
CA LYS A 10 21.16 -71.71 -38.51
C LYS A 10 21.06 -70.83 -39.75
N GLU A 11 20.62 -71.38 -40.87
CA GLU A 11 20.47 -70.65 -42.13
C GLU A 11 19.37 -69.60 -42.04
N GLY A 12 18.23 -69.93 -41.43
CA GLY A 12 17.12 -69.01 -41.21
C GLY A 12 17.53 -67.81 -40.36
N LEU A 13 18.22 -68.04 -39.23
CA LEU A 13 18.71 -66.96 -38.37
C LEU A 13 19.74 -66.08 -39.09
N GLN A 14 20.67 -66.66 -39.84
CA GLN A 14 21.65 -65.91 -40.62
C GLN A 14 20.99 -65.06 -41.71
N ALA A 15 20.01 -65.61 -42.43
CA ALA A 15 19.27 -64.90 -43.47
C ALA A 15 18.44 -63.73 -42.88
N LEU A 16 17.74 -63.97 -41.76
CA LEU A 16 16.96 -62.95 -41.07
C LEU A 16 17.85 -61.82 -40.53
N TRP A 17 19.00 -62.14 -39.94
CA TRP A 17 19.95 -61.14 -39.45
C TRP A 17 20.53 -60.30 -40.59
N LYS A 18 20.92 -60.93 -41.71
CA LYS A 18 21.39 -60.20 -42.91
C LYS A 18 20.30 -59.28 -43.46
N ARG A 19 19.04 -59.73 -43.52
CA ARG A 19 17.90 -58.93 -43.97
C ARG A 19 17.63 -57.75 -43.04
N ARG A 20 17.65 -57.97 -41.72
CA ARG A 20 17.48 -56.91 -40.71
C ARG A 20 18.57 -55.86 -40.85
N ASN A 21 19.85 -56.26 -40.90
CA ASN A 21 20.95 -55.32 -41.05
C ASN A 21 20.88 -54.52 -42.35
N LYS A 22 20.48 -55.14 -43.46
CA LYS A 22 20.27 -54.43 -44.72
C LYS A 22 19.13 -53.41 -44.60
N SER A 23 18.02 -53.80 -43.98
CA SER A 23 16.87 -52.92 -43.73
C SER A 23 17.25 -51.74 -42.83
N ASP A 24 17.95 -51.99 -41.72
CA ASP A 24 18.40 -50.98 -40.78
C ASP A 24 19.40 -50.01 -41.43
N LYS A 25 20.35 -50.50 -42.24
CA LYS A 25 21.27 -49.64 -43.02
C LYS A 25 20.51 -48.72 -43.99
N MET A 26 19.55 -49.26 -44.75
CA MET A 26 18.75 -48.47 -45.69
C MET A 26 17.89 -47.43 -44.96
N ARG A 27 17.28 -47.82 -43.84
CA ARG A 27 16.50 -46.90 -43.01
C ARG A 27 17.39 -45.78 -42.47
N ASN A 28 18.54 -46.12 -41.88
CA ASN A 28 19.46 -45.15 -41.31
C ASN A 28 19.98 -44.17 -42.37
N HIS A 29 20.33 -44.67 -43.56
CA HIS A 29 20.76 -43.80 -44.66
C HIS A 29 19.64 -42.84 -45.11
N ARG A 30 18.40 -43.34 -45.23
CA ARG A 30 17.26 -42.49 -45.58
C ARG A 30 17.00 -41.42 -44.51
N VAL A 31 17.07 -41.79 -43.24
CA VAL A 31 16.89 -40.87 -42.10
C VAL A 31 18.01 -39.84 -42.07
N SER A 32 19.28 -40.24 -42.24
CA SER A 32 20.40 -39.31 -42.25
C SER A 32 20.31 -38.32 -43.40
N SER A 33 19.96 -38.78 -44.61
CA SER A 33 19.83 -37.89 -45.77
C SER A 33 18.72 -36.86 -45.59
N LYS A 34 17.57 -37.28 -45.04
CA LYS A 34 16.47 -36.35 -44.71
C LYS A 34 16.85 -35.37 -43.61
N PHE A 35 17.54 -35.84 -42.57
CA PHE A 35 18.00 -34.97 -41.49
C PHE A 35 18.94 -33.89 -42.01
N GLU A 36 19.89 -34.28 -42.86
CA GLU A 36 20.81 -33.35 -43.51
C GLU A 36 20.10 -32.35 -44.43
N GLU A 37 19.11 -32.80 -45.19
CA GLU A 37 18.30 -31.93 -46.04
C GLU A 37 17.53 -30.89 -45.21
N HIS A 38 16.87 -31.32 -44.14
CA HIS A 38 16.15 -30.42 -43.23
C HIS A 38 17.07 -29.47 -42.49
N ARG A 39 18.24 -29.94 -42.03
CA ARG A 39 19.24 -29.07 -41.39
C ARG A 39 19.72 -28.00 -42.35
N ARG A 40 20.08 -28.37 -43.59
CA ARG A 40 20.51 -27.41 -44.62
C ARG A 40 19.42 -26.40 -44.95
N ALA A 41 18.16 -26.82 -45.00
CA ALA A 41 17.05 -25.91 -45.24
C ALA A 41 16.82 -24.94 -44.06
N ALA A 42 17.04 -25.38 -42.82
CA ALA A 42 16.88 -24.54 -41.62
C ALA A 42 18.03 -23.55 -41.43
N GLU A 43 19.25 -23.92 -41.81
CA GLU A 43 20.46 -23.08 -41.73
C GLU A 43 20.64 -22.21 -43.00
N ALA A 44 19.80 -22.38 -44.02
CA ALA A 44 19.87 -21.59 -45.24
C ALA A 44 19.63 -20.11 -44.92
N PRO A 45 20.43 -19.20 -45.51
CA PRO A 45 20.20 -17.77 -45.33
C PRO A 45 18.88 -17.34 -45.96
N GLU A 46 18.34 -16.22 -45.47
CA GLU A 46 17.20 -15.55 -46.08
C GLU A 46 17.49 -15.20 -47.55
N ARG A 47 16.42 -15.12 -48.36
CA ARG A 47 16.53 -14.75 -49.77
C ARG A 47 16.87 -13.26 -49.90
N GLU A 48 17.75 -12.90 -50.84
CA GLU A 48 18.24 -11.52 -50.96
C GLU A 48 17.13 -10.49 -51.26
N ASP A 49 16.11 -10.86 -52.01
CA ASP A 49 14.93 -10.02 -52.26
C ASP A 49 14.13 -9.76 -51.00
N GLU A 50 13.94 -10.75 -50.13
CA GLU A 50 13.29 -10.55 -48.82
C GLU A 50 14.13 -9.65 -47.91
N ARG A 51 15.45 -9.86 -47.88
CA ARG A 51 16.38 -9.03 -47.09
C ARG A 51 16.34 -7.56 -47.48
N LEU A 52 16.15 -7.27 -48.77
CA LEU A 52 16.14 -5.90 -49.32
C LEU A 52 14.76 -5.24 -49.31
N THR A 53 13.68 -6.02 -49.33
CA THR A 53 12.30 -5.51 -49.35
C THR A 53 11.64 -5.45 -47.97
N ARG A 54 12.18 -6.19 -46.98
CA ARG A 54 11.70 -6.12 -45.60
C ARG A 54 11.89 -4.73 -45.01
N THR A 55 10.98 -4.36 -44.12
CA THR A 55 11.11 -3.13 -43.35
C THR A 55 12.27 -3.23 -42.36
N THR A 56 12.84 -2.07 -42.01
CA THR A 56 13.95 -2.01 -41.05
C THR A 56 13.46 -2.13 -39.61
N VAL A 57 14.06 -3.02 -38.83
CA VAL A 57 13.92 -3.10 -37.37
C VAL A 57 15.24 -2.68 -36.75
N LEU A 58 15.21 -1.84 -35.70
CA LEU A 58 16.41 -1.42 -34.99
C LEU A 58 16.97 -2.56 -34.14
N ASP A 59 18.29 -2.76 -34.16
CA ASP A 59 18.97 -3.78 -33.34
C ASP A 59 18.72 -3.59 -31.84
N ALA A 60 18.54 -2.35 -31.39
CA ALA A 60 18.19 -2.04 -30.00
C ALA A 60 16.84 -2.62 -29.55
N ILE A 61 15.92 -2.92 -30.49
CA ILE A 61 14.63 -3.55 -30.21
C ILE A 61 14.77 -5.08 -30.25
N LEU A 62 15.70 -5.60 -31.06
CA LEU A 62 16.00 -7.04 -31.14
C LEU A 62 16.71 -7.56 -29.88
N ASP A 63 17.48 -6.71 -29.19
CA ASP A 63 18.04 -7.07 -27.88
C ASP A 63 16.95 -7.08 -26.80
N THR A 64 16.43 -8.27 -26.55
CA THR A 64 15.40 -8.54 -25.53
C THR A 64 15.99 -8.83 -24.15
N LYS A 65 17.32 -8.79 -24.01
CA LYS A 65 17.97 -9.09 -22.73
C LYS A 65 17.81 -7.91 -21.77
N VAL A 66 17.35 -8.20 -20.56
CA VAL A 66 17.29 -7.20 -19.49
C VAL A 66 18.60 -7.22 -18.73
N TYR A 67 19.39 -6.16 -18.90
CA TYR A 67 20.63 -5.98 -18.15
C TYR A 67 20.37 -5.39 -16.77
N PRO A 68 21.12 -5.80 -15.74
CA PRO A 68 21.02 -5.18 -14.43
C PRO A 68 21.46 -3.72 -14.51
N ASP A 69 20.72 -2.85 -13.82
CA ASP A 69 21.05 -1.44 -13.70
C ASP A 69 22.46 -1.27 -13.07
N PRO A 70 23.40 -0.58 -13.73
CA PRO A 70 24.74 -0.33 -13.18
C PRO A 70 24.67 0.40 -11.83
N ASP A 71 23.69 1.28 -11.64
CA ASP A 71 23.55 2.13 -10.46
C ASP A 71 22.67 1.51 -9.37
N ARG A 72 22.33 0.21 -9.47
CA ARG A 72 21.38 -0.46 -8.56
C ARG A 72 21.73 -0.29 -7.08
N PHE A 73 23.01 -0.31 -6.72
CA PHE A 73 23.45 -0.16 -5.33
C PHE A 73 23.26 1.26 -4.82
N SER A 74 23.66 2.26 -5.62
CA SER A 74 23.47 3.67 -5.26
C SER A 74 21.97 4.01 -5.12
N ARG A 75 21.12 3.44 -5.98
CA ARG A 75 19.66 3.58 -5.89
C ARG A 75 19.11 2.92 -4.63
N ALA A 76 19.60 1.73 -4.27
CA ALA A 76 19.20 1.04 -3.04
C ALA A 76 19.55 1.86 -1.80
N ASP A 77 20.75 2.44 -1.72
CA ASP A 77 21.17 3.28 -0.59
C ASP A 77 20.33 4.55 -0.48
N ARG A 78 20.05 5.24 -1.60
CA ARG A 78 19.14 6.39 -1.64
C ARG A 78 17.71 6.02 -1.24
N SER A 79 17.26 4.80 -1.58
CA SER A 79 15.95 4.32 -1.18
C SER A 79 15.91 4.07 0.33
N ARG A 80 16.96 3.45 0.89
CA ARG A 80 17.08 3.17 2.31
C ARG A 80 17.01 4.43 3.15
N THR A 81 17.72 5.51 2.77
CA THR A 81 17.67 6.78 3.51
C THR A 81 16.27 7.39 3.51
N LYS A 82 15.56 7.34 2.38
CA LYS A 82 14.16 7.81 2.28
C LYS A 82 13.21 6.99 3.14
N VAL A 83 13.38 5.67 3.17
CA VAL A 83 12.56 4.79 4.01
C VAL A 83 12.79 5.10 5.49
N LEU A 84 14.06 5.23 5.91
CA LEU A 84 14.41 5.58 7.29
C LEU A 84 13.82 6.93 7.73
N ALA A 85 13.84 7.94 6.85
CA ALA A 85 13.23 9.25 7.13
C ALA A 85 11.69 9.16 7.25
N ARG A 86 11.03 8.31 6.46
CA ARG A 86 9.58 8.07 6.62
C ARG A 86 9.27 7.33 7.91
N GLU A 87 10.11 6.38 8.31
CA GLU A 87 9.95 5.66 9.57
C GLU A 87 10.19 6.56 10.78
N SER A 88 11.15 7.50 10.73
CA SER A 88 11.34 8.48 11.78
C SER A 88 10.13 9.41 11.92
N ALA A 89 9.61 9.94 10.81
CA ALA A 89 8.41 10.77 10.83
C ALA A 89 7.19 10.02 11.42
N LYS A 90 7.01 8.73 11.08
CA LYS A 90 5.96 7.89 11.70
C LYS A 90 6.18 7.67 13.19
N ARG A 91 7.43 7.56 13.65
CA ARG A 91 7.77 7.43 15.08
C ARG A 91 7.47 8.71 15.83
N GLU A 92 7.83 9.86 15.26
CA GLU A 92 7.53 11.19 15.81
C GLU A 92 6.03 11.42 15.93
N ALA A 93 5.25 11.19 14.85
CA ALA A 93 3.79 11.33 14.90
C ALA A 93 3.13 10.44 15.96
N ARG A 94 3.65 9.22 16.19
CA ARG A 94 3.17 8.35 17.28
C ARG A 94 3.50 8.91 18.66
N ARG A 95 4.69 9.49 18.82
CA ARG A 95 5.10 10.12 20.08
C ARG A 95 4.20 11.32 20.40
N ASP A 96 3.89 12.14 19.40
CA ASP A 96 3.02 13.31 19.56
C ASP A 96 1.61 12.89 19.99
N ALA A 97 1.05 11.86 19.35
CA ALA A 97 -0.25 11.30 19.73
C ALA A 97 -0.27 10.74 21.16
N LEU A 98 0.81 10.09 21.61
CA LEU A 98 0.94 9.60 22.98
C LEU A 98 1.05 10.75 23.99
N MET A 99 1.72 11.84 23.64
CA MET A 99 1.79 13.04 24.49
C MET A 99 0.42 13.72 24.61
N GLU A 100 -0.34 13.79 23.52
CA GLU A 100 -1.73 14.27 23.56
C GLU A 100 -2.59 13.41 24.47
N LEU A 101 -2.46 12.08 24.37
CA LEU A 101 -3.14 11.16 25.27
C LEU A 101 -2.74 11.40 26.73
N TYR A 102 -1.45 11.55 27.02
CA TYR A 102 -0.94 11.80 28.37
C TYR A 102 -1.52 13.07 29.00
N ILE A 103 -1.61 14.16 28.25
CA ILE A 103 -2.23 15.40 28.74
C ILE A 103 -3.74 15.23 28.92
N SER A 104 -4.40 14.54 27.99
CA SER A 104 -5.84 14.27 28.14
C SER A 104 -6.18 13.31 29.28
N ALA A 105 -5.23 12.47 29.69
CA ALA A 105 -5.42 11.45 30.71
C ALA A 105 -5.63 12.05 32.11
N SER A 106 -5.29 13.33 32.35
CA SER A 106 -5.65 14.03 33.59
C SER A 106 -7.16 14.14 33.81
N ASN A 107 -7.95 14.07 32.74
CA ASN A 107 -9.40 14.13 32.80
C ASN A 107 -10.04 12.74 32.84
N PHE A 108 -9.24 11.67 32.78
CA PHE A 108 -9.77 10.31 32.81
C PHE A 108 -9.99 9.90 34.25
N ILE A 109 -11.12 9.25 34.48
CA ILE A 109 -11.44 8.63 35.75
C ILE A 109 -10.88 7.21 35.71
N VAL A 110 -9.88 6.93 36.55
CA VAL A 110 -9.21 5.62 36.59
C VAL A 110 -9.61 4.86 37.85
N GLN A 111 -9.85 5.56 38.95
CA GLN A 111 -10.18 4.95 40.25
C GLN A 111 -11.67 5.09 40.58
N GLU A 112 -12.20 4.14 41.35
CA GLU A 112 -13.60 4.18 41.83
C GLU A 112 -13.87 5.37 42.77
N SER A 113 -12.85 5.82 43.51
CA SER A 113 -12.92 7.02 44.37
C SER A 113 -13.14 8.29 43.56
N GLU A 114 -12.38 8.44 42.46
CA GLU A 114 -12.52 9.55 41.50
C GLU A 114 -13.91 9.52 40.87
N LEU A 115 -14.39 8.34 40.47
CA LEU A 115 -15.72 8.16 39.89
C LEU A 115 -16.82 8.62 40.85
N LYS A 116 -16.76 8.18 42.11
CA LYS A 116 -17.74 8.56 43.12
C LYS A 116 -17.74 10.07 43.35
N SER A 117 -16.55 10.68 43.47
CA SER A 117 -16.43 12.13 43.65
C SER A 117 -17.00 12.91 42.47
N GLU A 118 -16.80 12.43 41.25
CA GLU A 118 -17.29 13.08 40.04
C GLU A 118 -18.80 12.89 39.86
N ILE A 119 -19.34 11.74 40.27
CA ILE A 119 -20.79 11.50 40.34
C ILE A 119 -21.43 12.44 41.35
N ASP A 120 -20.91 12.50 42.57
CA ASP A 120 -21.44 13.38 43.62
C ASP A 120 -21.38 14.86 43.20
N ARG A 121 -20.38 15.23 42.38
CA ARG A 121 -20.25 16.57 41.80
C ARG A 121 -21.27 16.86 40.70
N ILE A 122 -21.37 15.99 39.68
CA ILE A 122 -22.19 16.23 38.48
C ILE A 122 -23.68 15.98 38.76
N PHE A 123 -24.00 14.95 39.53
CA PHE A 123 -25.37 14.51 39.79
C PHE A 123 -25.96 15.10 41.08
N HIS A 124 -25.34 16.16 41.63
CA HIS A 124 -25.95 16.91 42.72
C HIS A 124 -27.25 17.56 42.24
N ASP A 125 -28.32 17.52 43.05
CA ASP A 125 -29.66 18.02 42.67
C ASP A 125 -29.64 19.49 42.22
N ASP A 126 -28.74 20.30 42.81
CA ASP A 126 -28.52 21.71 42.49
C ASP A 126 -27.43 21.98 41.44
N TYR A 127 -26.80 20.97 40.84
CA TYR A 127 -25.70 21.16 39.88
C TYR A 127 -26.12 22.08 38.72
N PHE A 128 -27.29 21.83 38.12
CA PHE A 128 -27.78 22.63 37.00
C PHE A 128 -28.21 24.03 37.39
N SER A 129 -28.73 24.22 38.61
CA SER A 129 -29.18 25.52 39.11
C SER A 129 -27.99 26.41 39.49
N MET A 130 -26.96 25.85 40.14
CA MET A 130 -25.71 26.53 40.49
C MET A 130 -24.91 26.92 39.26
N GLN A 131 -24.75 26.00 38.29
CA GLN A 131 -23.98 26.27 37.08
C GLN A 131 -24.66 27.30 36.17
N SER A 132 -26.00 27.32 36.12
CA SER A 132 -26.76 28.33 35.37
C SER A 132 -26.58 29.74 35.96
N ARG A 133 -26.53 29.84 37.30
CA ARG A 133 -26.27 31.10 38.02
C ARG A 133 -24.84 31.59 37.81
N ALA A 134 -23.86 30.69 37.86
CA ALA A 134 -22.46 31.02 37.62
C ALA A 134 -22.21 31.55 36.19
N ASN A 135 -22.95 31.03 35.21
CA ASN A 135 -22.85 31.45 33.80
C ASN A 135 -23.77 32.62 33.42
N ASN A 136 -24.38 33.32 34.41
CA ASN A 136 -25.30 34.44 34.19
C ASN A 136 -26.47 34.11 33.22
N ARG A 137 -26.91 32.84 33.17
CA ARG A 137 -28.05 32.41 32.35
C ARG A 137 -29.29 32.29 33.23
N TYR A 138 -30.19 33.26 33.10
CA TYR A 138 -31.49 33.28 33.77
C TYR A 138 -32.54 32.64 32.83
N GLY A 139 -32.86 31.35 33.04
CA GLY A 139 -33.76 30.56 32.19
C GLY A 139 -34.10 29.21 32.84
N THR A 140 -34.63 28.23 32.09
CA THR A 140 -34.96 26.87 32.58
C THR A 140 -33.78 26.22 33.33
N THR A 141 -33.78 26.35 34.65
CA THR A 141 -32.74 25.83 35.55
C THR A 141 -33.14 24.42 35.99
N GLY A 142 -32.54 23.41 35.39
CA GLY A 142 -32.84 22.00 35.69
C GLY A 142 -32.45 21.02 34.59
N ASN A 143 -31.94 21.50 33.45
CA ASN A 143 -31.47 20.63 32.38
C ASN A 143 -30.19 21.18 31.71
N ILE A 144 -29.53 20.31 30.94
CA ILE A 144 -28.32 20.61 30.16
C ILE A 144 -28.50 21.82 29.21
N TRP A 145 -29.72 22.04 28.72
CA TRP A 145 -30.07 23.11 27.78
C TRP A 145 -30.07 24.49 28.45
N GLY A 146 -30.41 24.55 29.75
CA GLY A 146 -30.30 25.76 30.55
C GLY A 146 -28.86 26.22 30.76
N ILE A 147 -27.92 25.28 30.91
CA ILE A 147 -26.49 25.59 31.08
C ILE A 147 -25.83 25.87 29.74
N TYR A 148 -25.88 24.91 28.80
CA TYR A 148 -25.05 24.92 27.60
C TYR A 148 -25.76 25.50 26.38
N GLY A 149 -27.09 25.66 26.45
CA GLY A 149 -27.92 26.08 25.32
C GLY A 149 -28.30 24.91 24.42
N LYS A 150 -29.02 25.20 23.33
CA LYS A 150 -29.32 24.19 22.31
C LYS A 150 -28.01 23.67 21.69
N PRO A 151 -27.90 22.35 21.41
CA PRO A 151 -26.75 21.83 20.71
C PRO A 151 -26.60 22.54 19.35
N PRO A 152 -25.35 22.70 18.86
CA PRO A 152 -25.11 23.39 17.61
C PRO A 152 -25.79 22.65 16.45
N SER A 153 -26.68 23.35 15.73
CA SER A 153 -27.29 22.84 14.50
C SER A 153 -26.35 23.03 13.32
N VAL A 154 -26.62 22.33 12.20
CA VAL A 154 -25.89 22.55 10.93
C VAL A 154 -25.94 24.01 10.49
N ALA A 155 -27.08 24.68 10.68
CA ALA A 155 -27.23 26.10 10.40
C ALA A 155 -26.28 26.96 11.26
N ASN A 156 -26.18 26.68 12.57
CA ASN A 156 -25.27 27.41 13.47
C ASN A 156 -23.80 27.15 13.11
N MET A 157 -23.46 25.92 12.69
CA MET A 157 -22.10 25.59 12.25
C MET A 157 -21.73 26.30 10.95
N LEU A 158 -22.69 26.46 10.02
CA LEU A 158 -22.50 27.19 8.77
C LEU A 158 -22.43 28.71 9.00
N GLU A 159 -23.22 29.25 9.93
CA GLU A 159 -23.14 30.66 10.35
C GLU A 159 -21.81 30.97 11.05
N ALA A 160 -21.26 30.01 11.78
CA ALA A 160 -19.95 30.12 12.43
C ALA A 160 -18.75 30.05 11.47
N THR A 161 -18.93 29.49 10.26
CA THR A 161 -17.86 29.38 9.23
C THR A 161 -18.01 30.38 8.10
N SER A 162 -19.23 30.81 7.79
CA SER A 162 -19.51 31.88 6.84
C SER A 162 -19.28 33.24 7.51
N SER A 163 -18.58 34.15 6.84
CA SER A 163 -18.29 35.50 7.32
C SER A 163 -19.53 36.41 7.47
N SER A 164 -20.73 35.84 7.46
CA SER A 164 -22.04 36.53 7.41
C SER A 164 -22.80 36.42 8.74
N SER A 165 -22.10 36.43 9.87
CA SER A 165 -22.70 36.54 11.20
C SER A 165 -23.12 37.99 11.45
N THR A 166 -24.43 38.26 11.43
CA THR A 166 -25.02 39.58 11.76
C THR A 166 -24.94 39.96 13.25
N LYS A 167 -24.35 39.12 14.11
CA LYS A 167 -24.14 39.41 15.54
C LYS A 167 -22.71 39.89 15.80
N LEU A 168 -22.48 41.19 15.55
CA LEU A 168 -21.21 41.88 15.77
C LEU A 168 -20.60 41.66 17.17
N MET A 169 -21.40 41.56 18.24
CA MET A 169 -20.86 41.37 19.61
C MET A 169 -20.43 39.93 19.95
N ALA A 170 -21.08 38.90 19.39
CA ALA A 170 -20.67 37.51 19.60
C ALA A 170 -19.51 37.09 18.67
N TYR A 171 -19.27 37.88 17.61
CA TYR A 171 -18.27 37.62 16.58
C TYR A 171 -16.84 37.88 17.07
N TYR A 172 -16.60 38.96 17.84
CA TYR A 172 -15.25 39.34 18.24
C TYR A 172 -14.65 38.46 19.35
N GLU A 173 -15.42 38.08 20.37
CA GLU A 173 -14.94 37.18 21.44
C GLU A 173 -14.69 35.76 20.90
N THR A 174 -15.59 35.25 20.04
CA THR A 174 -15.48 33.87 19.52
C THR A 174 -14.39 33.70 18.47
N GLU A 175 -14.19 34.66 17.56
CA GLU A 175 -13.12 34.57 16.55
C GLU A 175 -11.73 34.80 17.16
N TYR A 176 -11.60 35.69 18.14
CA TYR A 176 -10.33 35.87 18.86
C TYR A 176 -9.92 34.58 19.57
N ASP A 177 -10.80 33.98 20.37
CA ASP A 177 -10.52 32.73 21.08
C ASP A 177 -10.24 31.56 20.13
N ARG A 178 -10.98 31.47 19.01
CA ARG A 178 -10.70 30.48 17.95
C ARG A 178 -9.34 30.69 17.32
N SER A 179 -8.97 31.94 17.05
CA SER A 179 -7.67 32.29 16.47
C SER A 179 -6.55 31.92 17.44
N VAL A 180 -6.67 32.25 18.74
CA VAL A 180 -5.68 31.90 19.77
C VAL A 180 -5.52 30.38 19.86
N ASN A 181 -6.63 29.62 19.88
CA ASN A 181 -6.58 28.16 19.88
C ASN A 181 -5.94 27.57 18.62
N ARG A 182 -6.19 28.15 17.44
CA ARG A 182 -5.54 27.74 16.19
C ARG A 182 -4.04 28.06 16.21
N HIS A 183 -3.65 29.26 16.65
CA HIS A 183 -2.24 29.64 16.78
C HIS A 183 -1.52 28.73 17.78
N LYS A 184 -2.14 28.43 18.92
CA LYS A 184 -1.63 27.45 19.89
C LYS A 184 -1.44 26.09 19.22
N LYS A 185 -2.46 25.56 18.53
CA LYS A 185 -2.37 24.26 17.84
C LYS A 185 -1.31 24.22 16.73
N ILE A 186 -1.17 25.29 15.96
CA ILE A 186 -0.14 25.41 14.93
C ILE A 186 1.25 25.39 15.56
N ALA A 187 1.44 26.17 16.64
CA ALA A 187 2.71 26.23 17.34
C ALA A 187 3.05 24.89 18.00
N GLU A 188 2.10 24.21 18.65
CA GLU A 188 2.28 22.87 19.24
C GLU A 188 2.67 21.82 18.19
N ASN A 189 2.00 21.83 17.03
CA ASN A 189 2.32 20.91 15.94
C ASN A 189 3.69 21.18 15.31
N LEU A 190 4.13 22.45 15.30
CA LEU A 190 5.42 22.84 14.73
C LEU A 190 6.58 22.57 15.69
N THR A 191 6.38 22.76 17.00
CA THR A 191 7.43 22.56 18.03
C THR A 191 7.50 21.13 18.56
N GLY A 192 6.51 20.28 18.27
CA GLY A 192 6.46 18.90 18.77
C GLY A 192 6.26 18.79 20.29
N GLY A 193 5.79 19.88 20.91
CA GLY A 193 5.60 20.02 22.35
C GLY A 193 4.26 20.69 22.64
N LYS A 194 3.49 20.12 23.57
CA LYS A 194 2.26 20.74 24.04
C LYS A 194 2.58 21.93 24.93
N MET A 195 2.05 23.10 24.58
CA MET A 195 2.18 24.30 25.40
C MET A 195 1.06 24.26 26.44
N ILE A 196 1.41 24.22 27.73
CA ILE A 196 0.45 24.34 28.83
C ILE A 196 -0.05 25.78 28.85
#